data_AF-X7S916-F1
#
_entry.id   AF-X7S916-F1
#
_cell.length_a   1.000
_cell.length_b   1.000
_cell.length_c   1.000
_cell.angle_alpha   90.00
_cell.angle_beta   90.00
_cell.angle_gamma   90.00
#
_symmetry.space_group_name_H-M   'P 1'
#
loop_
_entity.id
_entity.type
_entity.pdbx_description
1 polymer ?
#
loop_
_entity_poly.entity_id
_entity_poly.type
_entity_poly.pdbx_seq_one_letter_code
_entity_poly.pdbx_strand_id
1 'polypeptide(L)' 'MKGCQMILFGKTNGKVIPESMNKRIKAFIHKKYEKGTSIETLKVLILEAFERDNIKGSFTIIQDGVKVLNVGN' A
#
# COMPACT_ATOMS: atom_id res chain seq x y z
N MET A 1 -7.12 -3.46 15.79
CA MET A 1 -6.07 -4.44 15.47
C MET A 1 -4.77 -3.95 16.06
N LYS A 2 -4.16 -4.67 17.02
CA LYS A 2 -2.81 -4.30 17.47
C LYS A 2 -1.83 -4.71 16.35
N GLY A 3 -0.81 -3.90 16.07
CA GLY A 3 0.33 -4.30 15.24
C GLY A 3 0.21 -4.25 13.70
N CYS A 4 -0.81 -3.63 13.09
CA CYS A 4 -0.85 -3.49 11.62
C CYS A 4 -0.03 -2.28 11.15
N GLN A 5 1.04 -2.55 10.39
CA GLN A 5 1.89 -1.53 9.78
C GLN A 5 1.81 -1.61 8.26
N MET A 6 1.53 -0.46 7.63
CA MET A 6 1.52 -0.30 6.18
C MET A 6 2.66 0.62 5.74
N ILE A 7 3.50 0.12 4.85
CA ILE A 7 4.71 0.81 4.38
C ILE A 7 4.57 1.01 2.88
N LEU A 8 4.69 2.27 2.44
CA LEU A 8 4.76 2.65 1.03
C LEU A 8 6.14 3.27 0.80
N PHE A 9 6.91 2.65 -0.09
CA PHE A 9 8.25 3.10 -0.47
C PHE A 9 8.28 3.31 -1.98
N GLY A 10 8.93 4.37 -2.45
CA GLY A 10 9.07 4.63 -3.89
C GLY A 10 9.06 6.11 -4.24
N LYS A 11 8.82 6.37 -5.52
CA LYS A 11 8.75 7.72 -6.10
C LYS A 11 7.50 7.86 -6.95
N THR A 12 6.89 9.04 -6.94
CA THR A 12 5.85 9.44 -7.90
C THR A 12 6.44 10.46 -8.86
N ASN A 13 6.28 10.27 -10.16
CA ASN A 13 6.82 11.19 -11.17
C ASN A 13 8.34 11.49 -10.98
N GLY A 14 9.11 10.50 -10.55
CA GLY A 14 10.56 10.64 -10.27
C GLY A 14 10.91 11.39 -8.97
N LYS A 15 9.92 11.85 -8.20
CA LYS A 15 10.08 12.61 -6.95
C LYS A 15 9.62 11.79 -5.74
N VAL A 16 10.02 12.22 -4.54
CA VAL A 16 9.54 11.64 -3.27
C VAL A 16 8.01 11.71 -3.23
N ILE A 17 7.37 10.62 -2.79
CA ILE A 17 5.91 10.55 -2.66
C ILE A 17 5.46 11.60 -1.63
N PRO A 18 4.58 12.55 -1.99
CA PRO A 18 4.05 13.52 -1.05
C PRO A 18 3.36 12.85 0.14
N GLU A 19 3.49 13.44 1.33
CA GLU A 19 2.94 12.87 2.56
C GLU A 19 1.42 12.66 2.47
N SER A 20 0.69 13.61 1.87
CA SER A 20 -0.77 13.51 1.66
C SER A 20 -1.15 12.31 0.80
N MET A 21 -0.39 12.06 -0.28
CA MET A 21 -0.58 10.90 -1.17
C MET A 21 -0.28 9.60 -0.42
N ASN A 22 0.83 9.57 0.33
CA ASN A 22 1.23 8.42 1.15
C ASN A 22 0.13 8.04 2.16
N LYS A 23 -0.37 9.02 2.92
CA LYS A 23 -1.48 8.85 3.87
C LYS A 23 -2.74 8.35 3.19
N ARG A 24 -3.14 8.95 2.06
CA ARG A 24 -4.34 8.57 1.31
C ARG A 24 -4.28 7.12 0.82
N ILE A 25 -3.17 6.71 0.22
CA ILE A 25 -3.00 5.33 -0.28
C ILE A 25 -3.03 4.33 0.87
N LYS A 26 -2.29 4.59 1.95
CA LYS A 26 -2.31 3.74 3.14
C LYS A 26 -3.71 3.62 3.74
N ALA A 27 -4.43 4.72 3.90
CA ALA A 27 -5.79 4.70 4.45
C ALA A 27 -6.76 3.92 3.56
N PHE A 28 -6.65 4.05 2.23
CA PHE A 28 -7.45 3.29 1.28
C PHE A 28 -7.21 1.79 1.41
N ILE A 29 -5.95 1.35 1.39
CA ILE A 29 -5.60 -0.07 1.52
C ILE A 29 -5.94 -0.61 2.91
N HIS A 30 -5.74 0.17 3.97
CA HIS A 30 -6.13 -0.19 5.33
C HIS A 30 -7.61 -0.50 5.44
N LYS A 31 -8.46 0.39 4.93
CA LYS A 31 -9.92 0.20 4.95
C LYS A 31 -10.35 -1.06 4.18
N LYS A 32 -9.64 -1.43 3.11
CA LYS A 32 -9.92 -2.66 2.35
C LYS A 32 -9.47 -3.90 3.11
N TYR A 33 -8.29 -3.84 3.71
CA TYR A 33 -7.74 -4.92 4.53
C TYR A 33 -8.64 -5.22 5.74
N GLU A 34 -9.07 -4.19 6.49
CA GLU A 34 -9.99 -4.34 7.63
C GLU A 34 -11.34 -4.94 7.25
N LYS A 35 -11.78 -4.76 6.00
CA LYS A 35 -13.01 -5.36 5.47
C LYS A 35 -12.86 -6.83 5.08
N GLY A 36 -11.69 -7.44 5.28
CA GLY A 36 -11.43 -8.83 4.90
C GLY A 36 -11.26 -9.02 3.40
N THR A 37 -10.85 -7.99 2.66
CA THR A 37 -10.54 -8.12 1.23
C THR A 37 -9.44 -9.15 1.03
N SER A 38 -9.59 -10.05 0.05
CA SER A 38 -8.57 -11.08 -0.24
C SER A 38 -7.23 -10.45 -0.60
N ILE A 39 -6.14 -11.17 -0.31
CA ILE A 39 -4.78 -10.72 -0.63
C ILE A 39 -4.61 -10.47 -2.13
N GLU A 40 -5.17 -11.31 -3.00
CA GLU A 40 -5.11 -11.12 -4.46
C GLU A 40 -5.79 -9.82 -4.89
N THR A 41 -6.98 -9.54 -4.34
CA THR A 41 -7.69 -8.29 -4.62
C THR A 41 -6.91 -7.08 -4.10
N LEU A 42 -6.28 -7.19 -2.93
CA LEU A 42 -5.42 -6.13 -2.39
C LEU A 42 -4.20 -5.88 -3.29
N LYS A 43 -3.60 -6.92 -3.87
CA LYS A 43 -2.50 -6.77 -4.84
C LYS A 43 -2.93 -5.94 -6.04
N VAL A 44 -4.08 -6.26 -6.62
CA VAL A 44 -4.65 -5.52 -7.77
C VAL A 44 -4.89 -4.06 -7.39
N LEU A 45 -5.58 -3.81 -6.27
CA LEU A 45 -5.88 -2.45 -5.80
C LEU A 45 -4.62 -1.60 -5.52
N ILE A 46 -3.54 -2.23 -5.06
CA ILE A 46 -2.24 -1.55 -4.85
C ILE A 46 -1.62 -1.17 -6.20
N LEU A 47 -1.59 -2.09 -7.16
CA LEU A 47 -1.03 -1.84 -8.49
C LEU A 47 -1.82 -0.78 -9.26
N GLU A 48 -3.16 -0.82 -9.19
CA GLU A 48 -4.04 0.22 -9.75
C GLU A 48 -3.77 1.60 -9.11
N ALA A 49 -3.56 1.64 -7.79
CA ALA A 49 -3.19 2.88 -7.12
C ALA A 49 -1.82 3.39 -7.58
N PHE A 50 -0.87 2.49 -7.82
CA PHE A 50 0.46 2.86 -8.32
C PHE A 50 0.39 3.41 -9.74
N GLU A 51 -0.35 2.76 -10.63
CA GLU A 51 -0.57 3.21 -12.00
C GLU A 51 -1.25 4.59 -12.02
N ARG A 52 -2.37 4.74 -11.30
CA ARG A 52 -3.12 6.01 -11.22
C ARG A 52 -2.27 7.17 -10.73
N ASP A 53 -1.41 6.94 -9.75
CA ASP A 53 -0.60 7.98 -9.09
C ASP A 53 0.85 8.03 -9.64
N ASN A 54 1.14 7.33 -10.75
CA ASN A 54 2.46 7.20 -11.39
C ASN A 54 3.58 6.89 -10.39
N ILE A 55 3.32 5.92 -9.52
CA ILE A 55 4.25 5.44 -8.50
C ILE A 55 5.06 4.28 -9.07
N LYS A 56 6.38 4.39 -8.94
CA LYS A 56 7.32 3.26 -9.02
C LYS A 56 7.80 2.94 -7.62
N GLY A 57 7.47 1.77 -7.10
CA GLY A 57 7.70 1.49 -5.69
C GLY A 57 7.19 0.15 -5.20
N SER A 58 7.06 0.04 -3.88
CA SER A 58 6.49 -1.13 -3.21
C SER A 58 5.58 -0.74 -2.05
N PHE A 59 4.56 -1.56 -1.83
CA PHE A 59 3.67 -1.50 -0.69
C PHE A 59 3.82 -2.78 0.13
N THR A 60 4.01 -2.66 1.44
CA THR A 60 4.13 -3.80 2.36
C THR A 60 3.13 -3.68 3.50
N ILE A 61 2.47 -4.79 3.81
CA ILE A 61 1.61 -4.95 5.00
C ILE A 61 2.31 -5.90 5.96
N ILE A 62 2.53 -5.43 7.18
CA ILE A 62 3.07 -6.22 8.30
C ILE A 62 1.97 -6.29 9.36
N GLN A 63 1.63 -7.50 9.80
CA GLN A 63 0.67 -7.76 10.87
C GLN A 63 1.39 -8.52 11.97
N ASP A 64 1.42 -7.96 13.18
CA ASP A 64 2.05 -8.58 14.35
C ASP A 64 3.52 -8.99 14.09
N GLY A 65 4.25 -8.14 13.36
CA GLY A 65 5.64 -8.37 12.97
C GLY A 65 5.84 -9.33 11.78
N VAL A 66 4.77 -9.95 11.28
CA VAL A 66 4.82 -10.85 10.13
C VAL A 66 4.45 -10.11 8.84
N LYS A 67 5.30 -10.21 7.82
CA LYS A 67 5.04 -9.68 6.48
C LYS A 67 3.94 -10.50 5.81
N VAL A 68 2.74 -9.93 5.70
CA VAL A 68 1.55 -10.59 5.12
C VAL A 68 1.47 -10.35 3.61
N LEU A 69 1.89 -9.16 3.16
CA LEU A 69 1.82 -8.77 1.76
C LEU A 69 3.00 -7.86 1.39
N ASN A 70 3.56 -8.08 0.21
CA ASN A 70 4.44 -7.12 -0.45
C ASN A 70 4.20 -7.17 -1.95
N VAL A 71 4.03 -5.98 -2.53
CA VAL A 71 3.69 -5.76 -3.93
C VAL A 71 4.52 -4.60 -4.43
N GLY A 72 5.09 -4.72 -5.63
CA GLY A 72 5.83 -3.64 -6.27
C GLY A 72 5.71 -3.69 -7.80
N ASN A 73 6.12 -2.58 -8.44
CA ASN A 73 6.15 -2.40 -9.90
C ASN A 73 7.44 -1.71 -10.37
#